data_AF-A0A2S2DKH9-F1
#
_entry.id   AF-A0A2S2DKH9-F1
#
_cell.length_a   1.000
_cell.length_b   1.000
_cell.length_c   1.000
_cell.angle_alpha   90.00
_cell.angle_beta   90.00
_cell.angle_gamma   90.00
#
_symmetry.space_group_name_H-M   'P 1'
#
loop_
_entity.id
_entity.type
_entity.pdbx_description
1 polymer ?
#
loop_
_entity_poly.entity_id
_entity_poly.type
_entity_poly.pdbx_seq_one_letter_code
_entity_poly.pdbx_strand_id
1 'polypeptide(L)'
;MTIPEHLFHKVWFTRKAWINAEERFLQNEHHTQLLMVVYAAYTTCVSVVMLKFPPALKADEDLANTAMAVLSIILLALSLYLNSKAFKDRAARFKQGYHELQDVENCLATLKSHPTTNVAGSACTALADRYAKALREVENHNTLDDIRARILAGSGLSSRHPLRSEVVRYYWWRLWRFCALTLLYIAPAGAALWFYLK
;
A
#
# COMPACT_ATOMS: atom_id res chain seq x y z
N MET A 1 25.75 23.80 -7.51
CA MET A 1 25.40 23.42 -8.89
C MET A 1 25.22 21.90 -8.95
N THR A 2 24.04 21.41 -9.35
CA THR A 2 23.75 19.97 -9.42
C THR A 2 24.29 19.37 -10.72
N ILE A 3 25.05 18.30 -10.62
CA ILE A 3 25.57 17.54 -11.76
C ILE A 3 24.46 16.59 -12.28
N PRO A 4 24.26 16.44 -13.60
CA PRO A 4 23.21 15.59 -14.17
C PRO A 4 23.22 14.16 -13.64
N GLU A 5 24.40 13.55 -13.49
CA GLU A 5 24.54 12.20 -12.94
C GLU A 5 23.98 12.04 -11.51
N HIS A 6 24.28 12.98 -10.61
CA HIS A 6 23.78 12.91 -9.24
C HIS A 6 22.26 13.11 -9.18
N LEU A 7 21.72 13.99 -10.02
CA LEU A 7 20.29 14.20 -10.14
C LEU A 7 19.59 12.96 -10.72
N PHE A 8 20.19 12.31 -11.73
CA PHE A 8 19.69 11.06 -12.32
C PHE A 8 19.49 9.99 -11.25
N HIS A 9 20.50 9.74 -10.41
CA HIS A 9 20.38 8.75 -9.35
C HIS A 9 19.25 9.09 -8.36
N LYS A 10 19.13 10.36 -7.94
CA LYS A 10 18.04 10.79 -7.04
C LYS A 10 16.67 10.54 -7.65
N VAL A 11 16.46 10.96 -8.91
CA VAL A 11 15.19 10.78 -9.62
C VAL A 11 14.86 9.29 -9.75
N TRP A 12 15.84 8.46 -10.12
CA TRP A 12 15.65 7.02 -10.27
C TRP A 12 15.21 6.34 -8.97
N PHE A 13 15.86 6.63 -7.82
CA PHE A 13 15.46 6.06 -6.53
C PHE A 13 14.05 6.49 -6.14
N THR A 14 13.75 7.79 -6.24
CA THR A 14 12.42 8.32 -5.92
C THR A 14 11.35 7.67 -6.78
N ARG A 15 11.58 7.56 -8.10
CA ARG A 15 10.63 6.95 -9.03
C ARG A 15 10.36 5.49 -8.67
N LYS A 16 11.41 4.70 -8.38
CA LYS A 16 11.24 3.29 -7.98
C LYS A 16 10.51 3.14 -6.65
N ALA A 17 10.76 4.03 -5.69
CA ALA A 17 10.03 4.06 -4.43
C ALA A 17 8.54 4.43 -4.63
N TRP A 18 8.24 5.36 -5.53
CA TRP A 18 6.87 5.76 -5.86
C TRP A 18 6.06 4.65 -6.55
N ILE A 19 6.68 3.88 -7.45
CA ILE A 19 6.05 2.69 -8.05
C ILE A 19 5.64 1.68 -6.97
N ASN A 20 6.53 1.42 -6.00
CA ASN A 20 6.22 0.51 -4.89
C ASN A 20 5.15 1.07 -3.95
N ALA A 21 5.11 2.39 -3.76
CA ALA A 21 4.07 3.06 -2.97
C ALA A 21 2.69 2.91 -3.63
N GLU A 22 2.58 3.10 -4.94
CA GLU A 22 1.35 2.86 -5.71
C GLU A 22 0.84 1.42 -5.48
N GLU A 23 1.70 0.42 -5.70
CA GLU A 23 1.33 -0.98 -5.52
C GLU A 23 0.87 -1.27 -4.08
N ARG A 24 1.54 -0.69 -3.07
CA ARG A 24 1.13 -0.80 -1.66
C ARG A 24 -0.26 -0.23 -1.43
N PHE A 25 -0.58 0.94 -2.00
CA PHE A 25 -1.91 1.54 -1.87
C PHE A 25 -2.99 0.70 -2.57
N LEU A 26 -2.71 0.17 -3.76
CA LEU A 26 -3.64 -0.71 -4.48
C LEU A 26 -3.90 -2.02 -3.72
N GLN A 27 -2.86 -2.62 -3.15
CA GLN A 27 -3.01 -3.81 -2.30
C GLN A 27 -3.83 -3.50 -1.04
N ASN A 28 -3.59 -2.35 -0.40
CA ASN A 28 -4.37 -1.95 0.77
C ASN A 28 -5.83 -1.75 0.42
N GLU A 29 -6.13 -1.08 -0.70
CA GLU A 29 -7.50 -0.93 -1.20
C GLU A 29 -8.16 -2.28 -1.44
N HIS A 30 -7.48 -3.18 -2.16
CA HIS A 30 -7.99 -4.51 -2.45
C HIS A 30 -8.32 -5.31 -1.18
N HIS A 31 -7.38 -5.42 -0.24
CA HIS A 31 -7.61 -6.17 0.99
C HIS A 31 -8.71 -5.56 1.85
N THR A 32 -8.76 -4.24 1.92
CA THR A 32 -9.77 -3.51 2.68
C THR A 32 -11.17 -3.77 2.12
N GLN A 33 -11.35 -3.61 0.80
CA GLN A 33 -12.62 -3.90 0.13
C GLN A 33 -13.00 -5.37 0.24
N LEU A 34 -12.05 -6.29 0.02
CA LEU A 34 -12.31 -7.73 0.09
C LEU A 34 -12.70 -8.16 1.50
N LEU A 35 -12.03 -7.67 2.55
CA LEU A 35 -12.41 -7.95 3.94
C LEU A 35 -13.83 -7.45 4.23
N MET A 36 -14.19 -6.25 3.77
CA MET A 36 -15.56 -5.74 3.92
C MET A 36 -16.59 -6.64 3.27
N VAL A 37 -16.33 -7.14 2.06
CA VAL A 37 -17.22 -8.08 1.36
C VAL A 37 -17.30 -9.43 2.09
N VAL A 38 -16.17 -9.98 2.52
CA VAL A 38 -16.12 -11.27 3.24
C VAL A 38 -16.91 -11.19 4.55
N TYR A 39 -16.71 -10.13 5.33
CA TYR A 39 -17.44 -9.95 6.59
C TYR A 39 -18.93 -9.69 6.34
N ALA A 40 -19.28 -8.86 5.36
CA ALA A 40 -20.68 -8.66 5.01
C ALA A 40 -21.35 -9.98 4.60
N ALA A 41 -20.75 -10.74 3.68
CA ALA A 41 -21.27 -12.03 3.23
C ALA A 41 -21.41 -13.02 4.39
N TYR A 42 -20.37 -13.13 5.24
CA TYR A 42 -20.40 -14.01 6.39
C TYR A 42 -21.54 -13.63 7.36
N THR A 43 -21.66 -12.34 7.70
CA THR A 43 -22.73 -11.88 8.60
C THR A 43 -24.12 -12.14 8.01
N THR A 44 -24.33 -11.88 6.72
CA THR A 44 -25.61 -12.16 6.06
C THR A 44 -25.93 -13.65 6.05
N CYS A 45 -24.96 -14.52 5.72
CA CYS A 45 -25.16 -15.97 5.74
C CYS A 45 -25.52 -16.47 7.14
N VAL A 46 -24.79 -16.03 8.18
CA VAL A 46 -25.08 -16.42 9.57
C VAL A 46 -26.47 -15.94 9.98
N SER A 47 -26.86 -14.70 9.68
CA SER A 47 -28.20 -14.19 9.98
C SER A 47 -29.29 -15.04 9.32
N VAL A 48 -29.11 -15.45 8.05
CA VAL A 48 -30.08 -16.31 7.34
C VAL A 48 -30.17 -17.71 7.97
N VAL A 49 -29.04 -18.29 8.37
CA VAL A 49 -29.01 -19.61 9.03
C VAL A 49 -29.72 -19.54 10.39
N MET A 50 -29.46 -18.49 11.18
CA MET A 50 -30.07 -18.29 12.50
C MET A 50 -31.60 -18.11 12.42
N LEU A 51 -32.12 -17.52 11.34
CA LEU A 51 -33.56 -17.41 11.12
C LEU A 51 -34.25 -18.78 10.93
N LYS A 52 -33.57 -19.75 10.32
CA LYS A 52 -34.12 -21.09 10.06
C LYS A 52 -33.84 -22.08 11.19
N PHE A 53 -32.69 -21.94 11.83
CA PHE A 53 -32.20 -22.82 12.89
C PHE A 53 -31.88 -21.98 14.13
N PRO A 54 -32.91 -21.54 14.89
CA PRO A 54 -32.69 -20.73 16.08
C PRO A 54 -31.95 -21.54 17.16
N PRO A 55 -31.12 -20.90 18.00
CA PRO A 55 -30.46 -21.54 19.13
C PRO A 55 -31.44 -22.19 20.10
N ALA A 56 -31.03 -23.27 20.76
CA ALA A 56 -31.89 -24.00 21.69
C ALA A 56 -32.23 -23.20 22.96
N LEU A 57 -31.35 -22.29 23.40
CA LEU A 57 -31.60 -21.35 24.48
C LEU A 57 -31.89 -19.95 23.94
N LYS A 58 -32.99 -19.34 24.42
CA LYS A 58 -33.34 -17.94 24.12
C LYS A 58 -32.24 -16.94 24.51
N ALA A 59 -31.49 -17.21 25.59
CA ALA A 59 -30.39 -16.35 26.01
C ALA A 59 -29.25 -16.30 24.98
N ASP A 60 -28.98 -17.40 24.28
CA ASP A 60 -27.97 -17.47 23.23
C ASP A 60 -28.49 -16.78 21.94
N GLU A 61 -29.79 -16.85 21.67
CA GLU A 61 -30.46 -16.14 20.58
C GLU A 61 -30.38 -14.61 20.76
N ASP A 62 -30.72 -14.10 21.94
CA ASP A 62 -30.65 -12.66 22.25
C ASP A 62 -29.21 -12.12 22.13
N LEU A 63 -28.23 -12.90 22.60
CA LEU A 63 -26.82 -12.54 22.50
C LEU A 63 -26.35 -12.53 21.05
N ALA A 64 -26.68 -13.56 20.27
CA ALA A 64 -26.32 -13.64 18.86
C ALA A 64 -26.94 -12.51 18.04
N ASN A 65 -28.24 -12.24 18.23
CA ASN A 65 -28.95 -11.16 17.55
C ASN A 65 -28.35 -9.79 17.87
N THR A 66 -28.06 -9.54 19.15
CA THR A 66 -27.41 -8.29 19.60
C THR A 66 -26.01 -8.16 19.00
N ALA A 67 -25.20 -9.22 19.03
CA ALA A 67 -23.84 -9.22 18.47
C ALA A 67 -23.84 -8.94 16.96
N MET A 68 -24.78 -9.54 16.21
CA MET A 68 -24.91 -9.34 14.77
C MET A 68 -25.37 -7.91 14.41
N ALA A 69 -26.26 -7.32 15.20
CA ALA A 69 -26.67 -5.93 15.03
C ALA A 69 -25.49 -4.97 15.28
N VAL A 70 -24.74 -5.16 16.37
CA VAL A 70 -23.55 -4.36 16.69
C VAL A 70 -22.49 -4.51 15.59
N LEU A 71 -22.22 -5.73 15.13
CA LEU A 71 -21.27 -5.98 14.05
C LEU A 71 -21.66 -5.27 12.75
N SER A 72 -22.95 -5.23 12.42
CA SER A 72 -23.46 -4.51 11.24
C SER A 72 -23.21 -3.00 11.33
N ILE A 73 -23.41 -2.40 12.51
CA ILE A 73 -23.12 -0.98 12.76
C ILE A 73 -21.62 -0.70 12.63
N ILE A 74 -20.78 -1.56 13.20
CA ILE A 74 -19.32 -1.44 13.11
C ILE A 74 -18.86 -1.55 11.65
N LEU A 75 -19.37 -2.53 10.90
CA LEU A 75 -19.05 -2.70 9.49
C LEU A 75 -19.47 -1.47 8.66
N LEU A 76 -20.64 -0.90 8.93
CA LEU A 76 -21.07 0.33 8.29
C LEU A 76 -20.12 1.49 8.60
N ALA A 77 -19.80 1.75 9.87
CA ALA A 77 -18.87 2.81 10.25
C ALA A 77 -17.48 2.61 9.63
N LEU A 78 -17.00 1.37 9.60
CA LEU A 78 -15.72 1.02 9.02
C LEU A 78 -15.73 1.21 7.50
N SER A 79 -16.82 0.87 6.80
CA SER A 79 -16.97 1.13 5.36
C SER A 79 -16.79 2.61 5.02
N LEU A 80 -17.42 3.49 5.80
CA LEU A 80 -17.36 4.94 5.60
C LEU A 80 -15.95 5.47 5.88
N TYR A 81 -15.34 5.02 6.98
CA TYR A 81 -13.98 5.40 7.35
C TYR A 81 -12.97 4.98 6.29
N LEU A 82 -13.03 3.73 5.81
CA LEU A 82 -12.09 3.21 4.82
C LEU A 82 -12.25 3.91 3.47
N ASN A 83 -13.49 4.15 3.02
CA ASN A 83 -13.75 4.91 1.81
C ASN A 83 -13.20 6.35 1.89
N SER A 84 -13.20 6.97 3.08
CA SER A 84 -12.62 8.30 3.27
C SER A 84 -11.08 8.35 3.11
N LYS A 85 -10.38 7.22 3.17
CA LYS A 85 -8.91 7.18 3.04
C LYS A 85 -8.42 7.36 1.60
N ALA A 86 -9.33 7.24 0.62
CA ALA A 86 -9.08 7.49 -0.79
C ALA A 86 -7.79 6.82 -1.32
N PHE A 87 -7.56 5.55 -0.98
CA PHE A 87 -6.32 4.84 -1.36
C PHE A 87 -6.13 4.80 -2.88
N LYS A 88 -7.22 4.61 -3.63
CA LYS A 88 -7.22 4.60 -5.09
C LYS A 88 -6.78 5.94 -5.69
N ASP A 89 -7.27 7.05 -5.16
CA ASP A 89 -6.90 8.39 -5.63
C ASP A 89 -5.43 8.71 -5.32
N ARG A 90 -4.96 8.29 -4.15
CA ARG A 90 -3.54 8.43 -3.75
C ARG A 90 -2.64 7.59 -4.66
N ALA A 91 -3.03 6.35 -4.95
CA ALA A 91 -2.32 5.50 -5.92
C ALA A 91 -2.25 6.16 -7.31
N ALA A 92 -3.36 6.75 -7.78
CA ALA A 92 -3.40 7.46 -9.06
C ALA A 92 -2.45 8.66 -9.11
N ARG A 93 -2.30 9.40 -8.00
CA ARG A 93 -1.32 10.50 -7.90
C ARG A 93 0.13 10.00 -7.96
N PHE A 94 0.45 8.90 -7.26
CA PHE A 94 1.77 8.27 -7.39
C PHE A 94 2.03 7.81 -8.82
N LYS A 95 1.01 7.24 -9.48
CA LYS A 95 1.08 6.83 -10.88
C LYS A 95 1.47 7.96 -11.81
N GLN A 96 0.72 9.05 -11.75
CA GLN A 96 0.99 10.25 -12.53
C GLN A 96 2.40 10.80 -12.22
N GLY A 97 2.73 10.92 -10.92
CA GLY A 97 4.01 11.45 -10.49
C GLY A 97 5.21 10.62 -10.99
N TYR A 98 5.18 9.29 -10.89
CA TYR A 98 6.34 8.50 -11.35
C TYR A 98 6.46 8.49 -12.88
N HIS A 99 5.37 8.69 -13.63
CA HIS A 99 5.41 8.89 -15.08
C HIS A 99 6.12 10.21 -15.42
N GLU A 100 5.82 11.30 -14.72
CA GLU A 100 6.55 12.57 -14.87
C GLU A 100 8.03 12.41 -14.50
N LEU A 101 8.34 11.65 -13.45
CA LEU A 101 9.72 11.34 -13.09
C LEU A 101 10.44 10.49 -14.13
N GLN A 102 9.73 9.60 -14.84
CA GLN A 102 10.31 8.82 -15.94
C GLN A 102 10.73 9.74 -17.09
N ASP A 103 9.93 10.76 -17.42
CA ASP A 103 10.29 11.73 -18.46
C ASP A 103 11.54 12.53 -18.05
N VAL A 104 11.60 12.99 -16.79
CA VAL A 104 12.77 13.67 -16.24
C VAL A 104 14.00 12.75 -16.27
N GLU A 105 13.86 11.49 -15.88
CA GLU A 105 14.93 10.48 -15.92
C GLU A 105 15.46 10.27 -17.34
N ASN A 106 14.57 10.15 -18.33
CA ASN A 106 14.94 9.98 -19.73
C ASN A 106 15.74 11.19 -20.26
N CYS A 107 15.31 12.42 -19.93
CA CYS A 107 16.05 13.64 -20.27
C CYS A 107 17.41 13.73 -19.54
N LEU A 108 17.51 13.23 -18.31
CA LEU A 108 18.78 13.18 -17.58
C LEU A 108 19.73 12.11 -18.15
N ALA A 109 19.20 10.99 -18.64
CA ALA A 109 19.99 9.95 -19.30
C ALA A 109 20.68 10.50 -20.55
N THR A 110 20.00 11.30 -21.37
CA THR A 110 20.58 11.92 -22.57
C THR A 110 21.63 12.98 -22.24
N LEU A 111 21.42 13.76 -21.18
CA LEU A 111 22.40 14.75 -20.69
C LEU A 111 23.65 14.08 -20.11
N LYS A 112 23.48 12.95 -19.41
CA LYS A 112 24.58 12.17 -18.83
C LYS A 112 25.44 11.49 -19.90
N SER A 113 24.84 11.00 -21.00
CA SER A 113 25.57 10.24 -22.02
C SER A 113 26.56 11.09 -22.84
N HIS A 114 26.43 12.42 -22.83
CA HIS A 114 27.32 13.32 -23.55
C HIS A 114 28.34 13.99 -22.60
N PRO A 115 29.66 13.79 -22.79
CA PRO A 115 30.70 14.32 -21.90
C PRO A 115 30.68 15.85 -21.76
N THR A 116 30.26 16.57 -22.81
CA THR A 116 30.18 18.03 -22.87
C THR A 116 28.95 18.59 -22.14
N THR A 117 27.90 17.78 -21.95
CA THR A 117 26.65 18.20 -21.29
C THR A 117 26.47 17.61 -19.89
N ASN A 118 27.36 16.71 -19.44
CA ASN A 118 27.41 16.24 -18.06
C ASN A 118 28.06 17.27 -17.10
N VAL A 119 27.77 18.54 -17.32
CA VAL A 119 28.22 19.66 -16.50
C VAL A 119 26.98 20.37 -15.97
N ALA A 120 27.08 20.96 -14.78
CA ALA A 120 25.98 21.76 -14.26
C ALA A 120 25.68 22.93 -15.20
N GLY A 121 24.45 22.97 -15.72
CA GLY A 121 24.00 23.98 -16.67
C GLY A 121 22.50 24.25 -16.52
N SER A 122 22.01 25.24 -17.25
CA SER A 122 20.60 25.68 -17.21
C SER A 122 19.60 24.54 -17.46
N ALA A 123 19.91 23.64 -18.39
CA ALA A 123 19.08 22.46 -18.68
C ALA A 123 18.97 21.51 -17.47
N CYS A 124 20.08 21.29 -16.73
CA CYS A 124 20.06 20.47 -15.52
C CYS A 124 19.27 21.15 -14.40
N THR A 125 19.37 22.47 -14.27
CA THR A 125 18.58 23.24 -13.30
C THR A 125 17.08 23.16 -13.60
N ALA A 126 16.69 23.32 -14.87
CA ALA A 126 15.28 23.20 -15.26
C ALA A 126 14.69 21.81 -14.97
N LEU A 127 15.48 20.73 -15.17
CA LEU A 127 15.06 19.37 -14.80
C LEU A 127 15.01 19.19 -13.28
N ALA A 128 15.91 19.81 -12.53
CA ALA A 128 15.87 19.82 -11.06
C ALA A 128 14.61 20.53 -10.54
N ASP A 129 14.20 21.62 -11.19
CA ASP A 129 12.97 22.36 -10.84
C ASP A 129 11.72 21.55 -11.16
N ARG A 130 11.68 20.87 -12.32
CA ARG A 130 10.61 19.91 -12.65
C ARG A 130 10.52 18.78 -11.63
N TYR A 131 11.66 18.22 -11.24
CA TYR A 131 11.72 17.20 -10.19
C TYR A 131 11.21 17.74 -8.85
N ALA A 132 11.63 18.94 -8.45
CA ALA A 132 11.18 19.59 -7.22
C ALA A 132 9.68 19.91 -7.24
N LYS A 133 9.13 20.26 -8.40
CA LYS A 133 7.68 20.46 -8.60
C LYS A 133 6.93 19.14 -8.40
N ALA A 134 7.34 18.06 -9.07
CA ALA A 134 6.72 16.75 -8.93
C ALA A 134 6.74 16.26 -7.47
N LEU A 135 7.84 16.48 -6.75
CA LEU A 135 7.97 16.15 -5.33
C LEU A 135 6.98 16.89 -4.42
N ARG A 136 6.49 18.07 -4.82
CA ARG A 136 5.51 18.85 -4.03
C ARG A 136 4.07 18.40 -4.28
N GLU A 137 3.81 17.79 -5.43
CA GLU A 137 2.46 17.40 -5.86
C GLU A 137 2.03 16.04 -5.30
N VAL A 138 3.01 15.15 -5.06
CA VAL A 138 2.78 13.80 -4.53
C VAL A 138 3.20 13.74 -3.06
N GLU A 139 2.43 13.00 -2.26
CA GLU A 139 2.81 12.75 -0.87
C GLU A 139 4.10 11.92 -0.76
N ASN A 140 4.75 12.00 0.40
CA ASN A 140 5.99 11.26 0.63
C ASN A 140 5.72 9.75 0.69
N HIS A 141 6.56 8.97 0.00
CA HIS A 141 6.58 7.51 0.08
C HIS A 141 7.03 7.05 1.48
N ASN A 142 6.68 5.81 1.85
CA ASN A 142 7.19 5.24 3.10
C ASN A 142 8.62 4.73 2.88
N THR A 143 9.46 4.83 3.91
CA THR A 143 10.81 4.22 3.95
C THR A 143 10.82 2.74 3.51
N LEU A 144 9.76 1.98 3.80
CA LEU A 144 9.63 0.58 3.36
C LEU A 144 9.51 0.44 1.83
N ASP A 145 8.90 1.42 1.15
CA ASP A 145 8.75 1.42 -0.31
C ASP A 145 10.11 1.59 -1.00
N ASP A 146 10.96 2.46 -0.45
CA ASP A 146 12.35 2.66 -0.88
C ASP A 146 13.23 1.43 -0.58
N ILE A 147 13.14 0.86 0.63
CA ILE A 147 13.87 -0.38 0.97
C ILE A 147 13.47 -1.50 0.01
N ARG A 148 12.18 -1.66 -0.28
CA ARG A 148 11.68 -2.64 -1.26
C ARG A 148 12.26 -2.37 -2.64
N ALA A 149 12.32 -1.12 -3.09
CA ALA A 149 12.87 -0.75 -4.39
C ALA A 149 14.34 -1.15 -4.49
N ARG A 150 15.11 -0.89 -3.44
CA ARG A 150 16.52 -1.25 -3.34
C ARG A 150 16.74 -2.77 -3.28
N ILE A 151 15.88 -3.51 -2.60
CA ILE A 151 15.96 -4.99 -2.59
C ILE A 151 15.65 -5.57 -3.98
N LEU A 152 14.59 -5.07 -4.64
CA LEU A 152 14.16 -5.55 -5.96
C LEU A 152 15.19 -5.26 -7.05
N ALA A 153 15.88 -4.12 -6.97
CA ALA A 153 16.90 -3.78 -7.95
C ALA A 153 18.20 -4.60 -7.79
N GLY A 154 18.46 -5.24 -6.65
CA GLY A 154 19.51 -6.24 -6.48
C GLY A 154 20.90 -5.82 -6.94
N SER A 155 21.48 -6.54 -7.92
CA SER A 155 22.79 -6.24 -8.50
C SER A 155 22.78 -5.05 -9.48
N GLY A 156 21.60 -4.53 -9.85
CA GLY A 156 21.44 -3.39 -10.75
C GLY A 156 21.55 -2.03 -10.07
N LEU A 157 21.84 -1.96 -8.75
CA LEU A 157 22.03 -0.69 -8.07
C LEU A 157 23.41 -0.11 -8.36
N SER A 158 23.42 1.15 -8.79
CA SER A 158 24.63 1.97 -8.91
C SER A 158 25.08 2.60 -7.59
N SER A 159 24.18 2.76 -6.62
CA SER A 159 24.46 3.40 -5.33
C SER A 159 23.42 3.02 -4.28
N ARG A 160 23.67 3.36 -3.00
CA ARG A 160 22.72 3.16 -1.87
C ARG A 160 22.23 1.70 -1.71
N HIS A 161 23.13 0.74 -1.63
CA HIS A 161 22.76 -0.66 -1.36
C HIS A 161 22.02 -0.80 -0.01
N PRO A 162 21.03 -1.71 0.08
CA PRO A 162 20.26 -1.90 1.31
C PRO A 162 21.14 -2.53 2.40
N LEU A 163 21.04 -2.01 3.63
CA LEU A 163 21.73 -2.62 4.77
C LEU A 163 21.01 -3.91 5.20
N ARG A 164 21.75 -4.88 5.75
CA ARG A 164 21.17 -6.14 6.26
C ARG A 164 20.04 -5.89 7.27
N SER A 165 20.17 -4.88 8.13
CA SER A 165 19.13 -4.49 9.09
C SER A 165 17.85 -3.94 8.44
N GLU A 166 17.98 -3.20 7.33
CA GLU A 166 16.83 -2.71 6.55
C GLU A 166 16.10 -3.88 5.87
N VAL A 167 16.85 -4.84 5.33
CA VAL A 167 16.31 -6.06 4.71
C VAL A 167 15.54 -6.88 5.73
N VAL A 168 16.12 -7.14 6.91
CA VAL A 168 15.44 -7.87 8.00
C VAL A 168 14.17 -7.14 8.42
N ARG A 169 14.21 -5.81 8.58
CA ARG A 169 13.03 -5.00 8.92
C ARG A 169 11.92 -5.13 7.88
N TYR A 170 12.26 -5.11 6.59
CA TYR A 170 11.30 -5.26 5.51
C TYR A 170 10.61 -6.64 5.55
N TYR A 171 11.37 -7.73 5.66
CA TYR A 171 10.80 -9.07 5.74
C TYR A 171 10.01 -9.30 7.03
N TRP A 172 10.47 -8.75 8.16
CA TRP A 172 9.73 -8.78 9.41
C TRP A 172 8.36 -8.11 9.29
N TRP A 173 8.31 -6.90 8.74
CA TRP A 173 7.05 -6.20 8.50
C TRP A 173 6.13 -6.97 7.54
N ARG A 174 6.69 -7.57 6.49
CA ARG A 174 5.94 -8.39 5.53
C ARG A 174 5.33 -9.63 6.20
N LEU A 175 6.09 -10.33 7.03
CA LEU A 175 5.61 -11.48 7.79
C LEU A 175 4.47 -11.07 8.73
N TRP A 176 4.67 -9.99 9.49
CA TRP A 176 3.64 -9.50 10.40
C TRP A 176 2.34 -9.11 9.68
N ARG A 177 2.45 -8.39 8.56
CA ARG A 177 1.31 -8.02 7.72
C ARG A 177 0.58 -9.25 7.20
N PHE A 178 1.31 -10.26 6.72
CA PHE A 178 0.73 -11.51 6.25
C PHE A 178 -0.03 -12.22 7.37
N CYS A 179 0.59 -12.44 8.52
CA CYS A 179 -0.04 -13.08 9.68
C CYS A 179 -1.31 -12.32 10.13
N ALA A 180 -1.26 -10.99 10.19
CA ALA A 180 -2.40 -10.17 10.58
C ALA A 180 -3.57 -10.27 9.58
N LEU A 181 -3.29 -10.25 8.27
CA LEU A 181 -4.31 -10.41 7.24
C LEU A 181 -4.91 -11.82 7.28
N THR A 182 -4.08 -12.86 7.40
CA THR A 182 -4.55 -14.25 7.53
C THR A 182 -5.45 -14.42 8.74
N LEU A 183 -5.08 -13.86 9.89
CA LEU A 183 -5.91 -13.85 11.09
C LEU A 183 -7.28 -13.19 10.82
N LEU A 184 -7.29 -12.02 10.19
CA LEU A 184 -8.52 -11.28 9.88
C LEU A 184 -9.43 -12.06 8.91
N TYR A 185 -8.88 -12.72 7.89
CA TYR A 185 -9.70 -13.52 6.97
C TYR A 185 -10.28 -14.78 7.62
N ILE A 186 -9.56 -15.40 8.55
CA ILE A 186 -9.99 -16.66 9.21
C ILE A 186 -10.90 -16.38 10.42
N ALA A 187 -10.78 -15.21 11.05
CA ALA A 187 -11.56 -14.81 12.24
C ALA A 187 -13.07 -15.12 12.15
N PRO A 188 -13.80 -14.78 11.08
CA PRO A 188 -15.22 -15.12 10.99
C PRO A 188 -15.46 -16.64 10.97
N ALA A 189 -14.69 -17.41 10.20
CA ALA A 189 -14.81 -18.87 10.17
C ALA A 189 -14.47 -19.52 11.52
N GLY A 190 -13.46 -19.00 12.22
CA GLY A 190 -13.10 -19.43 13.57
C GLY A 190 -14.21 -19.14 14.58
N ALA A 191 -14.87 -17.98 14.47
CA ALA A 191 -16.04 -17.66 15.28
C ALA A 191 -17.21 -18.63 15.01
N ALA A 192 -17.50 -18.95 13.75
CA ALA A 192 -18.50 -19.97 13.38
C ALA A 192 -18.24 -21.31 14.06
N LEU A 193 -17.00 -21.79 13.92
CA LEU A 193 -16.60 -23.09 14.43
C LEU A 193 -16.70 -23.13 15.96
N TRP A 194 -16.28 -22.06 16.62
CA TRP A 194 -16.38 -21.94 18.08
C TRP A 194 -17.84 -21.98 18.56
N PHE A 195 -18.75 -21.29 17.86
CA PHE A 195 -20.19 -21.35 18.17
C PHE A 195 -20.79 -22.74 17.92
N TYR A 196 -20.30 -23.49 16.92
CA TYR A 196 -20.79 -24.85 16.65
C TYR A 196 -20.28 -25.91 17.64
N LEU A 197 -19.04 -25.74 18.14
CA LEU A 197 -18.42 -26.69 19.08
C LEU A 197 -18.89 -26.52 20.53
N LYS A 198 -19.53 -25.39 20.85
CA LYS A 198 -20.06 -25.08 22.17
C LYS A 198 -21.52 -25.53 22.27
#